data_AF-X1GA65-F1
#
_entry.id   AF-X1GA65-F1
#
_cell.length_a   1.000
_cell.length_b   1.000
_cell.length_c   1.000
_cell.angle_alpha   90.00
_cell.angle_beta   90.00
_cell.angle_gamma   90.00
#
_symmetry.space_group_name_H-M   'P 1'
#
loop_
_entity.id
_entity.type
_entity.pdbx_description
1 polymer ?
#
loop_
_entity_poly.entity_id
_entity_poly.type
_entity_poly.pdbx_seq_one_letter_code
_entity_poly.pdbx_strand_id
1 'polypeptide(L)'
;EYILNQAKYKYEIFADSKLELAKCIIDLEKYSKLVRAEILYNHLFYSNLSPGHIHALLIDKSYLKIINHPNYSPRIIQIMTDKGKIDKISEREFSEFFIRNLDTPSNIWGHSFENQISKPSKYLLYTMLVSDDQIFEEDLEKSFWMFYRNESSKFNFEINQEDFINSVKELENTFIKISKVQRGRSYGLANRNKTTNIIEFQNPSIRDFLINKVKNNLNLLSSLIDSVVRLNQLFNVYRIYSKDKPFNTMLNNDLVSKLIDNIIQKFDDLERIKMHRYYEGTSKYYCE
;
A
#
# COMPACT_ATOMS: atom_id res chain seq x y z
N GLU A 1 7.89 -11.87 1.66
CA GLU A 1 9.09 -11.52 0.86
C GLU A 1 10.19 -10.80 1.65
N TYR A 2 9.88 -9.91 2.59
CA TYR A 2 10.85 -9.13 3.39
C TYR A 2 12.08 -9.90 3.91
N ILE A 3 11.86 -11.04 4.58
CA ILE A 3 12.95 -11.83 5.19
C ILE A 3 13.89 -12.40 4.12
N LEU A 4 13.35 -12.83 2.97
CA LEU A 4 14.14 -13.44 1.91
C LEU A 4 14.96 -12.40 1.15
N ASN A 5 14.40 -11.21 0.89
CA ASN A 5 15.15 -10.13 0.22
C ASN A 5 16.27 -9.59 1.13
N GLN A 6 16.02 -9.46 2.44
CA GLN A 6 17.08 -9.16 3.41
C GLN A 6 18.14 -10.26 3.50
N ALA A 7 17.72 -11.53 3.50
CA ALA A 7 18.64 -12.66 3.52
C ALA A 7 19.49 -12.76 2.25
N LYS A 8 18.93 -12.43 1.08
CA LYS A 8 19.65 -12.36 -0.21
C LYS A 8 20.71 -11.26 -0.25
N TYR A 9 20.41 -10.11 0.35
CA TYR A 9 21.39 -9.02 0.46
C TYR A 9 22.53 -9.33 1.43
N LYS A 10 22.28 -10.18 2.44
CA LYS A 10 23.24 -10.47 3.52
C LYS A 10 24.01 -11.79 3.32
N TYR A 11 23.49 -12.75 2.57
CA TYR A 11 24.09 -14.07 2.38
C TYR A 11 23.96 -14.53 0.92
N GLU A 12 25.10 -14.71 0.23
CA GLU A 12 25.21 -15.18 -1.17
C GLU A 12 24.50 -16.51 -1.44
N ILE A 13 24.34 -17.35 -0.42
CA ILE A 13 23.68 -18.66 -0.53
C ILE A 13 22.22 -18.53 -0.98
N PHE A 14 21.56 -17.40 -0.70
CA PHE A 14 20.18 -17.15 -1.15
C PHE A 14 20.10 -16.50 -2.54
N ALA A 15 21.22 -16.14 -3.16
CA ALA A 15 21.28 -15.61 -4.54
C ALA A 15 21.25 -16.72 -5.61
N ASP A 16 21.06 -17.99 -5.21
CA ASP A 16 21.03 -19.13 -6.12
C ASP A 16 19.84 -19.06 -7.11
N SER A 17 20.16 -19.19 -8.40
CA SER A 17 19.24 -19.27 -9.54
C SER A 17 18.11 -20.31 -9.39
N LYS A 18 18.32 -21.39 -8.60
CA LYS A 18 17.26 -22.36 -8.29
C LYS A 18 16.13 -21.79 -7.44
N LEU A 19 16.42 -20.78 -6.61
CA LEU A 19 15.42 -20.05 -5.81
C LEU A 19 14.58 -19.08 -6.64
N GLU A 20 15.08 -18.64 -7.81
CA GLU A 20 14.30 -17.84 -8.76
C GLU A 20 13.26 -18.67 -9.52
N LEU A 21 13.56 -19.93 -9.82
CA LEU A 21 12.62 -20.86 -10.49
C LEU A 21 11.36 -21.16 -9.64
N ALA A 22 11.39 -20.90 -8.33
CA ALA A 22 10.22 -21.02 -7.45
C ALA A 22 9.36 -19.75 -7.38
N LYS A 23 9.72 -18.67 -8.10
CA LYS A 23 8.89 -17.46 -8.20
C LYS A 23 7.74 -17.68 -9.18
N CYS A 24 6.70 -18.36 -8.72
CA CYS A 24 5.40 -18.30 -9.39
C CYS A 24 4.72 -17.00 -8.92
N ILE A 25 4.59 -16.01 -9.83
CA ILE A 25 3.78 -14.82 -9.57
C ILE A 25 2.33 -15.30 -9.53
N ILE A 26 1.75 -15.42 -8.34
CA ILE A 26 0.37 -15.87 -8.19
C ILE A 26 -0.57 -14.68 -8.09
N ASP A 27 -1.42 -14.57 -9.09
CA ASP A 27 -2.54 -13.64 -9.13
C ASP A 27 -3.61 -14.08 -8.11
N LEU A 28 -3.83 -13.26 -7.07
CA LEU A 28 -4.74 -13.56 -5.97
C LEU A 28 -6.20 -13.70 -6.44
N GLU A 29 -6.59 -13.04 -7.53
CA GLU A 29 -7.93 -13.18 -8.14
C GLU A 29 -8.15 -14.58 -8.76
N LYS A 30 -7.07 -15.31 -9.05
CA LYS A 30 -7.12 -16.65 -9.66
C LYS A 30 -7.07 -17.80 -8.67
N TYR A 31 -7.02 -17.53 -7.36
CA TYR A 31 -7.04 -18.61 -6.39
C TYR A 31 -8.38 -19.32 -6.41
N SER A 32 -8.36 -20.54 -6.95
CA SER A 32 -9.46 -21.47 -6.79
C SER A 32 -9.70 -21.74 -5.31
N LYS A 33 -10.94 -22.10 -4.98
CA LYS A 33 -11.32 -22.50 -3.63
C LYS A 33 -10.40 -23.58 -3.06
N LEU A 34 -9.91 -24.49 -3.91
CA LEU A 34 -8.95 -25.53 -3.55
C LEU A 34 -7.61 -24.95 -3.11
N VAL A 35 -7.02 -24.04 -3.90
CA VAL A 35 -5.73 -23.42 -3.56
C VAL A 35 -5.83 -22.61 -2.28
N ARG A 36 -6.94 -21.88 -2.07
CA ARG A 36 -7.19 -21.18 -0.81
C ARG A 36 -7.26 -22.15 0.38
N ALA A 37 -7.94 -23.29 0.21
CA ALA A 37 -8.01 -24.32 1.24
C ALA A 37 -6.64 -24.93 1.55
N GLU A 38 -5.82 -25.21 0.54
CA GLU A 38 -4.46 -25.73 0.70
C GLU A 38 -3.56 -24.74 1.44
N ILE A 39 -3.62 -23.46 1.08
CA ILE A 39 -2.87 -22.39 1.78
C ILE A 39 -3.27 -22.34 3.26
N LEU A 40 -4.58 -22.29 3.55
CA LEU A 40 -5.09 -22.27 4.92
C LEU A 40 -4.65 -23.51 5.70
N TYR A 41 -4.81 -24.69 5.09
CA TYR A 41 -4.40 -25.96 5.68
C TYR A 41 -2.91 -25.98 6.01
N ASN A 42 -2.05 -25.62 5.06
CA ASN A 42 -0.60 -25.61 5.27
C ASN A 42 -0.21 -24.67 6.42
N HIS A 43 -0.79 -23.47 6.45
CA HIS A 43 -0.51 -22.52 7.53
C HIS A 43 -0.99 -23.02 8.89
N LEU A 44 -2.16 -23.64 8.99
CA LEU A 44 -2.65 -24.23 10.24
C LEU A 44 -1.79 -25.42 10.66
N PHE A 45 -1.44 -26.29 9.73
CA PHE A 45 -0.68 -27.51 9.98
C PHE A 45 0.72 -27.23 10.52
N TYR A 46 1.42 -26.25 9.94
CA TYR A 46 2.76 -25.85 10.38
C TYR A 46 2.76 -24.77 11.47
N SER A 47 1.59 -24.36 11.96
CA SER A 47 1.50 -23.38 13.03
C SER A 47 1.77 -23.97 14.41
N ASN A 48 2.18 -23.12 15.35
CA ASN A 48 2.29 -23.46 16.77
C ASN A 48 0.99 -23.17 17.56
N LEU A 49 -0.16 -23.11 16.89
CA LEU A 49 -1.46 -22.85 17.50
C LEU A 49 -1.84 -23.97 18.48
N SER A 50 -2.61 -23.64 19.52
CA SER A 50 -3.18 -24.71 20.36
C SER A 50 -4.21 -25.50 19.56
N PRO A 51 -4.41 -26.80 19.88
CA PRO A 51 -5.47 -27.60 19.28
C PRO A 51 -6.85 -26.94 19.40
N GLY A 52 -7.12 -26.21 20.49
CA GLY A 52 -8.39 -25.52 20.69
C GLY A 52 -8.62 -24.34 19.73
N HIS A 53 -7.58 -23.58 19.37
CA HIS A 53 -7.67 -22.56 18.32
C HIS A 53 -8.03 -23.20 16.96
N ILE A 54 -7.43 -24.35 16.63
CA ILE A 54 -7.76 -25.07 15.38
C ILE A 54 -9.19 -25.61 15.45
N HIS A 55 -9.61 -26.18 16.59
CA HIS A 55 -10.96 -26.68 16.79
C HIS A 55 -12.02 -25.59 16.67
N ALA A 56 -11.73 -24.37 17.13
CA ALA A 56 -12.63 -23.24 17.00
C ALA A 56 -12.97 -22.89 15.54
N LEU A 57 -12.06 -23.18 14.59
CA LEU A 57 -12.35 -23.03 13.17
C LEU A 57 -13.28 -24.11 12.62
N LEU A 58 -13.31 -25.30 13.24
CA LEU A 58 -14.09 -26.46 12.82
C LEU A 58 -15.55 -26.41 13.28
N ILE A 59 -15.82 -25.93 14.51
CA ILE A 59 -17.13 -25.98 15.18
C ILE A 59 -18.25 -25.42 14.27
N ASP A 60 -18.06 -24.20 13.74
CA ASP A 60 -19.06 -23.54 12.87
C ASP A 60 -18.68 -23.59 11.39
N LYS A 61 -17.75 -24.48 11.02
CA LYS A 61 -17.11 -24.50 9.70
C LYS A 61 -16.57 -23.13 9.29
N SER A 62 -16.08 -22.34 10.25
CA SER A 62 -15.52 -21.00 10.02
C SER A 62 -14.35 -21.02 9.05
N TYR A 63 -13.62 -22.14 8.92
CA TYR A 63 -12.65 -22.35 7.85
C TYR A 63 -13.24 -22.16 6.44
N LEU A 64 -14.50 -22.55 6.20
CA LEU A 64 -15.17 -22.31 4.91
C LEU A 64 -15.48 -20.82 4.70
N LYS A 65 -15.85 -20.11 5.76
CA LYS A 65 -16.07 -18.66 5.70
C LYS A 65 -14.77 -17.93 5.34
N ILE A 66 -13.64 -18.37 5.92
CA ILE A 66 -12.30 -17.87 5.59
C ILE A 66 -11.98 -18.15 4.13
N ILE A 67 -12.03 -19.40 3.67
CA ILE A 67 -11.68 -19.81 2.30
C ILE A 67 -12.48 -19.05 1.24
N ASN A 68 -13.79 -18.86 1.47
CA ASN A 68 -14.67 -18.18 0.52
C ASN A 68 -14.70 -16.65 0.69
N HIS A 69 -13.90 -16.09 1.60
CA HIS A 69 -13.93 -14.66 1.89
C HIS A 69 -13.49 -13.84 0.66
N PRO A 70 -14.16 -12.73 0.31
CA PRO A 70 -13.77 -11.87 -0.81
C PRO A 70 -12.37 -11.27 -0.60
N ASN A 71 -12.04 -10.90 0.64
CA ASN A 71 -10.73 -10.37 1.03
C ASN A 71 -9.72 -11.45 1.44
N TYR A 72 -9.88 -12.69 0.95
CA TYR A 72 -8.92 -13.75 1.27
C TYR A 72 -7.50 -13.33 0.86
N SER A 73 -6.58 -13.36 1.81
CA SER A 73 -5.18 -12.97 1.59
C SER A 73 -4.28 -13.96 2.31
N PRO A 74 -3.38 -14.67 1.59
CA PRO A 74 -2.40 -15.57 2.22
C PRO A 74 -1.58 -14.87 3.32
N ARG A 75 -1.36 -13.56 3.20
CA ARG A 75 -0.68 -12.76 4.22
C ARG A 75 -1.51 -12.65 5.50
N ILE A 76 -2.82 -12.44 5.39
CA ILE A 76 -3.72 -12.43 6.54
C ILE A 76 -3.74 -13.81 7.18
N ILE A 77 -3.83 -14.88 6.38
CA ILE A 77 -3.79 -16.26 6.89
C ILE A 77 -2.53 -16.51 7.71
N GLN A 78 -1.35 -16.21 7.14
CA GLN A 78 -0.07 -16.37 7.81
C GLN A 78 -0.04 -15.69 9.18
N ILE A 79 -0.51 -14.43 9.24
CA ILE A 79 -0.53 -13.63 10.46
C ILE A 79 -1.48 -14.22 11.50
N MET A 80 -2.65 -14.67 11.07
CA MET A 80 -3.67 -15.25 11.94
C MET A 80 -3.30 -16.64 12.44
N THR A 81 -2.35 -17.30 11.78
CA THR A 81 -1.76 -18.57 12.22
C THR A 81 -0.44 -18.40 12.98
N ASP A 82 0.02 -17.18 13.21
CA ASP A 82 1.23 -16.89 13.98
C ASP A 82 0.88 -16.80 15.48
N LYS A 83 1.32 -17.81 16.24
CA LYS A 83 1.04 -17.91 17.69
C LYS A 83 1.42 -16.63 18.46
N GLY A 84 2.59 -16.05 18.17
CA GLY A 84 3.06 -14.86 18.89
C GLY A 84 2.17 -13.63 18.69
N LYS A 85 1.33 -13.62 17.66
CA LYS A 85 0.38 -12.54 17.37
C LYS A 85 -1.01 -12.77 17.94
N ILE A 86 -1.34 -14.01 18.27
CA ILE A 86 -2.68 -14.40 18.74
C ILE A 86 -2.70 -14.89 20.19
N ASP A 87 -1.56 -14.88 20.90
CA ASP A 87 -1.42 -15.33 22.29
C ASP A 87 -2.40 -14.69 23.29
N LYS A 88 -2.96 -13.51 22.97
CA LYS A 88 -3.94 -12.80 23.81
C LYS A 88 -5.40 -13.13 23.46
N ILE A 89 -5.63 -13.90 22.40
CA ILE A 89 -6.96 -14.25 21.91
C ILE A 89 -7.35 -15.60 22.51
N SER A 90 -8.58 -15.71 23.03
CA SER A 90 -9.07 -16.98 23.53
C SER A 90 -9.46 -17.91 22.37
N GLU A 91 -9.42 -19.21 22.62
CA GLU A 91 -9.80 -20.22 21.61
C GLU A 91 -11.22 -19.99 21.08
N ARG A 92 -12.15 -19.55 21.94
CA ARG A 92 -13.56 -19.28 21.57
C ARG A 92 -13.70 -18.07 20.64
N GLU A 93 -12.88 -17.05 20.83
CA GLU A 93 -12.95 -15.80 20.06
C GLU A 93 -12.13 -15.88 18.76
N PHE A 94 -11.30 -16.91 18.59
CA PHE A 94 -10.34 -16.99 17.50
C PHE A 94 -10.99 -16.94 16.11
N SER A 95 -12.09 -17.68 15.91
CA SER A 95 -12.76 -17.75 14.61
C SER A 95 -13.36 -16.41 14.19
N GLU A 96 -14.03 -15.72 15.12
CA GLU A 96 -14.59 -14.39 14.91
C GLU A 96 -13.49 -13.35 14.71
N PHE A 97 -12.41 -13.43 15.50
CA PHE A 97 -11.24 -12.57 15.34
C PHE A 97 -10.60 -12.74 13.96
N PHE A 98 -10.50 -13.97 13.45
CA PHE A 98 -9.96 -14.26 12.12
C PHE A 98 -10.82 -13.65 11.02
N ILE A 99 -12.14 -13.86 11.06
CA ILE A 99 -13.07 -13.28 10.10
C ILE A 99 -13.02 -11.75 10.15
N ARG A 100 -13.03 -11.15 11.34
CA ARG A 100 -12.94 -9.69 11.49
C ARG A 100 -11.67 -9.09 10.89
N ASN A 101 -10.55 -9.80 10.93
CA ASN A 101 -9.31 -9.34 10.30
C ASN A 101 -9.32 -9.49 8.77
N LEU A 102 -10.13 -10.40 8.22
CA LEU A 102 -10.41 -10.48 6.79
C LEU A 102 -11.41 -9.39 6.35
N ASP A 103 -12.41 -9.09 7.18
CA ASP A 103 -13.36 -8.01 6.96
C ASP A 103 -12.68 -6.63 7.01
N THR A 104 -11.78 -6.45 7.99
CA THR A 104 -11.09 -5.17 8.24
C THR A 104 -9.58 -5.40 8.36
N PRO A 105 -8.87 -5.53 7.22
CA PRO A 105 -7.42 -5.74 7.18
C PRO A 105 -6.61 -4.59 7.78
N SER A 106 -7.26 -3.45 8.07
CA SER A 106 -6.61 -2.23 8.54
C SER A 106 -5.74 -2.42 9.78
N ASN A 107 -6.14 -3.29 10.70
CA ASN A 107 -5.36 -3.60 11.90
C ASN A 107 -4.07 -4.38 11.56
N ILE A 108 -4.13 -5.24 10.55
CA ILE A 108 -2.97 -5.99 10.04
C ILE A 108 -1.98 -5.03 9.38
N TRP A 109 -2.49 -4.12 8.55
CA TRP A 109 -1.66 -3.08 7.93
C TRP A 109 -1.01 -2.19 8.97
N GLY A 110 -1.70 -1.86 10.06
CA GLY A 110 -1.14 -1.12 11.18
C GLY A 110 0.13 -1.73 11.75
N HIS A 111 0.12 -3.03 12.05
CA HIS A 111 1.30 -3.69 12.61
C HIS A 111 2.47 -3.77 11.60
N SER A 112 2.19 -4.14 10.35
CA SER A 112 3.22 -4.20 9.30
C SER A 112 3.78 -2.82 8.97
N PHE A 113 2.92 -1.80 8.89
CA PHE A 113 3.32 -0.42 8.68
C PHE A 113 4.23 0.02 9.82
N GLU A 114 3.86 -0.22 11.08
CA GLU A 114 4.65 0.34 12.19
C GLU A 114 5.99 -0.34 12.41
N ASN A 115 6.03 -1.66 12.27
CA ASN A 115 7.15 -2.47 12.76
C ASN A 115 7.94 -3.20 11.66
N GLN A 116 7.44 -3.25 10.42
CA GLN A 116 8.02 -4.12 9.38
C GLN A 116 8.50 -3.38 8.14
N ILE A 117 8.22 -2.09 8.03
CA ILE A 117 8.71 -1.27 6.91
C ILE A 117 9.56 -0.11 7.41
N SER A 118 10.53 0.26 6.59
CA SER A 118 11.43 1.37 6.88
C SER A 118 10.71 2.72 6.91
N LYS A 119 11.37 3.72 7.52
CA LYS A 119 10.91 5.11 7.52
C LYS A 119 10.64 5.64 6.09
N PRO A 120 11.57 5.56 5.11
CA PRO A 120 11.30 6.04 3.76
C PRO A 120 10.09 5.33 3.12
N SER A 121 9.89 4.04 3.38
CA SER A 121 8.69 3.32 2.93
C SER A 121 7.39 3.87 3.51
N LYS A 122 7.38 4.30 4.78
CA LYS A 122 6.22 5.00 5.37
C LYS A 122 5.92 6.31 4.62
N TYR A 123 6.96 7.10 4.30
CA TYR A 123 6.81 8.35 3.54
C TYR A 123 6.35 8.11 2.09
N LEU A 124 6.82 7.04 1.45
CA LEU A 124 6.35 6.64 0.12
C LEU A 124 4.86 6.30 0.12
N LEU A 125 4.38 5.55 1.13
CA LEU A 125 2.95 5.24 1.28
C LEU A 125 2.09 6.48 1.53
N TYR A 126 2.58 7.45 2.32
CA TYR A 126 1.88 8.73 2.50
C TYR A 126 1.85 9.57 1.21
N THR A 127 2.92 9.53 0.41
CA THR A 127 2.97 10.18 -0.89
C THR A 127 1.96 9.55 -1.87
N MET A 128 1.87 8.23 -1.90
CA MET A 128 0.88 7.51 -2.69
C MET A 128 -0.55 7.79 -2.22
N LEU A 129 -0.77 7.93 -0.90
CA LEU A 129 -2.09 8.20 -0.34
C LEU A 129 -2.71 9.49 -0.90
N VAL A 130 -1.91 10.53 -1.06
CA VAL A 130 -2.36 11.82 -1.61
C VAL A 130 -2.33 11.85 -3.13
N SER A 131 -1.75 10.83 -3.76
CA SER A 131 -1.77 10.68 -5.22
C SER A 131 -3.04 9.96 -5.68
N ASP A 132 -3.23 9.92 -7.00
CA ASP A 132 -4.31 9.15 -7.62
C ASP A 132 -4.16 7.64 -7.34
N ASP A 133 -5.21 6.86 -7.62
CA ASP A 133 -5.20 5.41 -7.37
C ASP A 133 -4.11 4.67 -8.14
N GLN A 134 -3.70 5.25 -9.27
CA GLN A 134 -2.58 4.80 -10.08
C GLN A 134 -1.67 6.00 -10.35
N ILE A 135 -0.36 5.80 -10.19
CA ILE A 135 0.65 6.84 -10.43
C ILE A 135 1.86 6.23 -11.15
N PHE A 136 2.47 6.97 -12.07
CA PHE A 136 3.74 6.55 -12.66
C PHE A 136 4.85 6.56 -11.63
N GLU A 137 5.78 5.61 -11.75
CA GLU A 137 6.95 5.56 -10.87
C GLU A 137 7.76 6.86 -10.89
N GLU A 138 7.99 7.45 -12.07
CA GLU A 138 8.71 8.72 -12.25
C GLU A 138 8.00 9.89 -11.51
N ASP A 139 6.67 9.89 -11.55
CA ASP A 139 5.83 10.93 -10.97
C ASP A 139 5.68 10.79 -9.45
N LEU A 140 5.66 9.54 -8.99
CA LEU A 140 5.69 9.19 -7.58
C LEU A 140 7.05 9.53 -6.98
N GLU A 141 8.16 9.26 -7.70
CA GLU A 141 9.52 9.59 -7.26
C GLU A 141 9.70 11.08 -6.99
N LYS A 142 9.25 11.93 -7.93
CA LYS A 142 9.28 13.39 -7.75
C LYS A 142 8.52 13.82 -6.49
N SER A 143 7.29 13.32 -6.34
CA SER A 143 6.43 13.65 -5.20
C SER A 143 7.03 13.16 -3.87
N PHE A 144 7.60 11.96 -3.88
CA PHE A 144 8.26 11.36 -2.73
C PHE A 144 9.44 12.20 -2.28
N TRP A 145 10.33 12.59 -3.19
CA TRP A 145 11.50 13.39 -2.84
C TRP A 145 11.13 14.78 -2.33
N MET A 146 10.11 15.42 -2.91
CA MET A 146 9.62 16.72 -2.43
C MET A 146 9.10 16.61 -0.98
N PHE A 147 8.36 15.55 -0.67
CA PHE A 147 7.84 15.32 0.67
C PHE A 147 8.91 14.89 1.67
N TYR A 148 9.70 13.89 1.31
CA TYR A 148 10.69 13.28 2.20
C TYR A 148 11.84 14.24 2.54
N ARG A 149 12.29 15.09 1.61
CA ARG A 149 13.31 16.13 1.88
C ARG A 149 12.79 17.23 2.80
N ASN A 150 11.54 17.67 2.62
CA ASN A 150 10.92 18.65 3.49
C ASN A 150 10.86 18.13 4.93
N GLU A 151 10.43 16.88 5.11
CA GLU A 151 10.35 16.23 6.42
C GLU A 151 11.73 15.97 7.04
N SER A 152 12.71 15.57 6.23
CA SER A 152 14.11 15.44 6.65
C SER A 152 14.65 16.77 7.19
N SER A 153 14.37 17.89 6.51
CA SER A 153 14.78 19.21 6.97
C SER A 153 14.04 19.64 8.25
N LYS A 154 12.73 19.34 8.36
CA LYS A 154 11.91 19.69 9.54
C LYS A 154 12.28 18.90 10.80
N PHE A 155 12.57 17.60 10.65
CA PHE A 155 12.81 16.68 11.75
C PHE A 155 14.27 16.23 11.91
N ASN A 156 15.17 16.78 11.08
CA ASN A 156 16.61 16.55 11.10
C ASN A 156 17.00 15.05 11.08
N PHE A 157 16.55 14.32 10.07
CA PHE A 157 16.94 12.92 9.85
C PHE A 157 17.66 12.72 8.51
N GLU A 158 18.54 11.72 8.46
CA GLU A 158 19.34 11.40 7.28
C GLU A 158 18.51 10.80 6.13
N ILE A 159 18.91 11.12 4.91
CA ILE A 159 18.33 10.59 3.66
C ILE A 159 19.43 10.00 2.79
N ASN A 160 19.14 8.89 2.11
CA ASN A 160 20.06 8.23 1.18
C ASN A 160 19.51 8.24 -0.23
N GLN A 161 20.36 8.27 -1.27
CA GLN A 161 19.91 8.32 -2.67
C GLN A 161 19.04 7.12 -3.06
N GLU A 162 19.29 5.96 -2.46
CA GLU A 162 18.59 4.71 -2.73
C GLU A 162 17.26 4.58 -1.97
N ASP A 163 16.90 5.54 -1.10
CA ASP A 163 15.72 5.43 -0.23
C ASP A 163 14.43 5.20 -1.03
N PHE A 164 14.26 5.87 -2.18
CA PHE A 164 13.10 5.66 -3.06
C PHE A 164 13.07 4.23 -3.61
N ILE A 165 14.15 3.80 -4.26
CA ILE A 165 14.24 2.49 -4.94
C ILE A 165 14.09 1.35 -3.90
N ASN A 166 14.73 1.48 -2.75
CA ASN A 166 14.63 0.51 -1.67
C ASN A 166 13.21 0.47 -1.10
N SER A 167 12.53 1.61 -1.00
CA SER A 167 11.14 1.67 -0.53
C SER A 167 10.18 1.00 -1.51
N VAL A 168 10.32 1.25 -2.81
CA VAL A 168 9.52 0.59 -3.85
C VAL A 168 9.70 -0.93 -3.75
N LYS A 169 10.95 -1.42 -3.67
CA LYS A 169 11.25 -2.85 -3.52
C LYS A 169 10.74 -3.45 -2.22
N GLU A 170 10.79 -2.70 -1.11
CA GLU A 170 10.30 -3.15 0.20
C GLU A 170 8.77 -3.30 0.22
N LEU A 171 8.07 -2.40 -0.47
CA LEU A 171 6.61 -2.34 -0.48
C LEU A 171 5.96 -3.23 -1.54
N GLU A 172 6.69 -3.58 -2.61
CA GLU A 172 6.21 -4.40 -3.72
C GLU A 172 5.61 -5.73 -3.20
N ASN A 173 4.49 -6.13 -3.81
CA ASN A 173 3.70 -7.33 -3.49
C ASN A 173 3.10 -7.38 -2.08
N THR A 174 3.35 -6.38 -1.23
CA THR A 174 2.76 -6.30 0.12
C THR A 174 1.80 -5.12 0.23
N PHE A 175 2.30 -3.91 -0.03
CA PHE A 175 1.52 -2.69 0.04
C PHE A 175 1.17 -2.14 -1.34
N ILE A 176 2.07 -2.34 -2.30
CA ILE A 176 1.95 -1.79 -3.65
C ILE A 176 2.06 -2.89 -4.70
N LYS A 177 1.45 -2.63 -5.85
CA LYS A 177 1.55 -3.43 -7.06
C LYS A 177 2.17 -2.58 -8.16
N ILE A 178 3.07 -3.17 -8.93
CA ILE A 178 3.71 -2.53 -10.07
C ILE A 178 3.25 -3.20 -11.36
N SER A 179 2.74 -2.41 -12.30
CA SER A 179 2.30 -2.85 -13.62
C SER A 179 3.05 -2.10 -14.72
N LYS A 180 3.45 -2.79 -15.78
CA LYS A 180 4.13 -2.17 -16.93
C LYS A 180 3.12 -1.73 -17.98
N VAL A 181 3.26 -0.50 -18.47
CA VAL A 181 2.41 0.07 -19.52
C VAL A 181 3.27 0.59 -20.67
N GLN A 182 2.82 0.36 -21.91
CA GLN A 182 3.47 0.95 -23.08
C GLN A 182 2.92 2.35 -23.33
N ARG A 183 3.83 3.33 -23.42
CA ARG A 183 3.49 4.71 -23.75
C ARG A 183 3.60 4.91 -25.27
N GLY A 184 2.46 5.11 -25.93
CA GLY A 184 2.40 5.61 -27.32
C GLY A 184 2.09 7.11 -27.34
N ARG A 185 2.89 7.91 -28.05
CA ARG A 185 2.47 9.25 -28.49
C ARG A 185 1.89 9.11 -29.90
N SER A 186 0.57 9.30 -30.05
CA SER A 186 0.01 9.68 -31.36
C SER A 186 0.13 11.20 -31.52
N TYR A 187 0.40 11.61 -32.75
CA TYR A 187 0.79 12.94 -33.23
C TYR A 187 2.29 13.28 -33.15
N GLY A 188 2.98 12.99 -34.27
CA GLY A 188 4.25 13.63 -34.65
C GLY A 188 5.52 12.84 -34.28
N LEU A 189 6.01 12.03 -35.24
CA LEU A 189 7.41 11.62 -35.42
C LEU A 189 8.22 11.27 -34.15
N ALA A 190 8.11 10.02 -33.68
CA ALA A 190 9.20 9.10 -33.31
C ALA A 190 8.66 7.99 -32.38
N ASN A 191 8.47 6.79 -32.94
CA ASN A 191 8.16 5.58 -32.18
C ASN A 191 9.38 5.16 -31.35
N ARG A 192 9.37 5.50 -30.07
CA ARG A 192 10.03 4.70 -29.04
C ARG A 192 8.93 4.27 -28.07
N ASN A 193 8.57 2.99 -28.09
CA ASN A 193 7.70 2.39 -27.09
C ASN A 193 8.42 2.50 -25.73
N LYS A 194 8.23 3.61 -25.01
CA LYS A 194 8.74 3.75 -23.65
C LYS A 194 7.79 2.95 -22.76
N THR A 195 8.25 1.80 -22.29
CA THR A 195 7.57 1.08 -21.20
C THR A 195 7.78 1.85 -19.91
N THR A 196 6.70 2.19 -19.23
CA THR A 196 6.70 2.91 -17.95
C THR A 196 6.01 2.07 -16.90
N ASN A 197 6.47 2.13 -15.65
CA ASN A 197 5.86 1.45 -14.54
C ASN A 197 4.75 2.33 -13.92
N ILE A 198 3.60 1.72 -13.68
CA ILE A 198 2.50 2.29 -12.89
C ILE A 198 2.47 1.56 -11.55
N ILE A 199 2.33 2.33 -10.48
CA ILE A 199 2.26 1.86 -9.11
C ILE A 199 0.85 2.14 -8.58
N GLU A 200 0.24 1.12 -7.97
CA GLU A 200 -1.08 1.19 -7.33
C GLU A 200 -1.05 0.48 -5.96
N PHE A 201 -1.99 0.77 -5.07
CA PHE A 201 -2.12 -0.02 -3.83
C PHE A 201 -2.53 -1.45 -4.15
N GLN A 202 -1.87 -2.43 -3.53
CA GLN A 202 -2.15 -3.86 -3.73
C GLN A 202 -3.60 -4.22 -3.32
N ASN A 203 -4.16 -3.52 -2.33
CA ASN A 203 -5.50 -3.75 -1.81
C ASN A 203 -6.13 -2.42 -1.35
N PRO A 204 -7.40 -2.13 -1.69
CA PRO A 204 -8.09 -0.91 -1.25
C PRO A 204 -8.06 -0.67 0.27
N SER A 205 -8.08 -1.74 1.08
CA SER A 205 -8.02 -1.64 2.55
C SER A 205 -6.74 -1.00 3.08
N ILE A 206 -5.64 -1.00 2.31
CA ILE A 206 -4.40 -0.31 2.66
C ILE A 206 -4.63 1.21 2.62
N ARG A 207 -5.30 1.69 1.58
CA ARG A 207 -5.68 3.09 1.44
C ARG A 207 -6.57 3.50 2.60
N ASP A 208 -7.59 2.71 2.94
CA ASP A 208 -8.48 3.00 4.08
C ASP A 208 -7.76 3.03 5.43
N PHE A 209 -6.84 2.09 5.66
CA PHE A 209 -5.95 2.11 6.82
C PHE A 209 -5.15 3.42 6.90
N LEU A 210 -4.48 3.80 5.82
CA LEU A 210 -3.68 5.02 5.76
C LEU A 210 -4.53 6.28 5.97
N ILE A 211 -5.74 6.35 5.39
CA ILE A 211 -6.66 7.46 5.63
C ILE A 211 -7.00 7.57 7.12
N ASN A 212 -7.40 6.47 7.76
CA ASN A 212 -7.73 6.47 9.18
C ASN A 212 -6.55 6.87 10.07
N LYS A 213 -5.33 6.53 9.65
CA LYS A 213 -4.10 6.93 10.33
C LYS A 213 -3.77 8.42 10.18
N VAL A 214 -4.01 9.00 9.00
CA VAL A 214 -3.56 10.35 8.64
C VAL A 214 -4.62 11.43 8.93
N LYS A 215 -5.92 11.13 8.84
CA LYS A 215 -7.02 12.12 8.89
C LYS A 215 -7.02 13.07 10.10
N ASN A 216 -6.47 12.62 11.24
CA ASN A 216 -6.40 13.40 12.47
C ASN A 216 -4.99 13.96 12.76
N ASN A 217 -3.99 13.68 11.91
CA ASN A 217 -2.63 14.17 12.09
C ASN A 217 -2.42 15.47 11.29
N LEU A 218 -2.77 16.60 11.90
CA LEU A 218 -2.72 17.92 11.26
C LEU A 218 -1.29 18.32 10.83
N ASN A 219 -0.26 17.92 11.59
CA ASN A 219 1.13 18.20 11.23
C ASN A 219 1.53 17.47 9.94
N LEU A 220 1.18 16.19 9.83
CA LEU A 220 1.44 15.40 8.63
C LEU A 220 0.66 15.94 7.43
N LEU A 221 -0.62 16.27 7.60
CA LEU A 221 -1.43 16.89 6.56
C LEU A 221 -0.85 18.23 6.09
N SER A 222 -0.36 19.06 7.02
CA SER A 222 0.32 20.31 6.70
C SER A 222 1.58 20.05 5.88
N SER A 223 2.42 19.11 6.31
CA SER A 223 3.64 18.79 5.56
C SER A 223 3.36 18.21 4.18
N LEU A 224 2.28 17.45 4.02
CA LEU A 224 1.81 16.98 2.71
C LEU A 224 1.40 18.15 1.80
N ILE A 225 0.70 19.16 2.33
CA ILE A 225 0.33 20.38 1.57
C ILE A 225 1.59 21.13 1.14
N ASP A 226 2.53 21.36 2.06
CA ASP A 226 3.77 22.09 1.78
C ASP A 226 4.59 21.43 0.65
N SER A 227 4.49 20.11 0.55
CA SER A 227 5.26 19.28 -0.37
C SER A 227 4.50 18.83 -1.62
N VAL A 228 3.35 19.43 -1.92
CA VAL A 228 2.60 19.15 -3.15
C VAL A 228 3.44 19.47 -4.39
N VAL A 229 3.38 18.56 -5.37
CA VAL A 229 3.93 18.73 -6.73
C VAL A 229 2.81 18.83 -7.77
N ARG A 230 1.67 18.16 -7.55
CA ARG A 230 0.52 18.14 -8.46
C ARG A 230 -0.79 18.60 -7.81
N LEU A 231 -1.65 19.24 -8.60
CA LEU A 231 -2.93 19.78 -8.11
C LEU A 231 -3.86 18.73 -7.48
N ASN A 232 -3.92 17.49 -8.01
CA ASN A 232 -4.71 16.41 -7.40
C ASN A 232 -4.33 16.13 -5.95
N GLN A 233 -3.06 16.30 -5.59
CA GLN A 233 -2.59 16.01 -4.24
C GLN A 233 -3.26 16.94 -3.22
N LEU A 234 -3.48 18.21 -3.55
CA LEU A 234 -4.22 19.15 -2.70
C LEU A 234 -5.67 18.68 -2.48
N PHE A 235 -6.35 18.31 -3.57
CA PHE A 235 -7.73 17.80 -3.49
C PHE A 235 -7.82 16.51 -2.65
N ASN A 236 -6.84 15.62 -2.81
CA ASN A 236 -6.80 14.36 -2.07
C ASN A 236 -6.50 14.57 -0.59
N VAL A 237 -5.59 15.49 -0.24
CA VAL A 237 -5.34 15.89 1.17
C VAL A 237 -6.62 16.45 1.80
N TYR A 238 -7.33 17.34 1.09
CA TYR A 238 -8.62 17.86 1.55
C TYR A 238 -9.63 16.74 1.78
N ARG A 239 -9.79 15.84 0.80
CA ARG A 239 -10.70 14.69 0.89
C ARG A 239 -10.41 13.80 2.10
N ILE A 240 -9.12 13.58 2.40
CA ILE A 240 -8.67 12.82 3.57
C ILE A 240 -9.07 13.53 4.87
N TYR A 241 -8.82 14.84 4.95
CA TYR A 241 -9.17 15.64 6.14
C TYR A 241 -10.68 15.68 6.38
N SER A 242 -11.49 15.77 5.31
CA SER A 242 -12.94 15.85 5.40
C SER A 242 -13.62 14.50 5.64
N LYS A 243 -12.89 13.38 5.57
CA LYS A 243 -13.47 12.05 5.78
C LYS A 243 -14.05 11.96 7.20
N ASP A 244 -15.30 11.52 7.30
CA ASP A 244 -16.10 11.42 8.55
C ASP A 244 -16.49 12.73 9.21
N LYS A 245 -16.14 13.88 8.61
CA LYS A 245 -16.59 15.19 9.07
C LYS A 245 -17.90 15.56 8.38
N PRO A 246 -18.87 16.17 9.08
CA PRO A 246 -20.05 16.70 8.41
C PRO A 246 -19.62 17.67 7.32
N PHE A 247 -20.37 17.71 6.21
CA PHE A 247 -20.04 18.47 5.00
C PHE A 247 -19.72 19.96 5.28
N ASN A 248 -20.21 20.50 6.40
CA ASN A 248 -20.00 21.88 6.84
C ASN A 248 -18.78 22.08 7.76
N THR A 249 -17.97 21.05 8.01
CA THR A 249 -16.77 21.20 8.84
C THR A 249 -15.69 21.85 8.02
N MET A 250 -15.48 23.14 8.25
CA MET A 250 -14.34 23.84 7.67
C MET A 250 -13.04 23.20 8.14
N LEU A 251 -12.05 23.18 7.25
CA LEU A 251 -10.65 23.02 7.65
C LEU A 251 -10.34 24.01 8.76
N ASN A 252 -9.45 23.63 9.69
CA ASN A 252 -8.90 24.61 10.62
C ASN A 252 -8.28 25.76 9.81
N ASN A 253 -8.45 27.00 10.27
CA ASN A 253 -8.01 28.21 9.57
C ASN A 253 -6.54 28.12 9.12
N ASP A 254 -5.66 27.47 9.91
CA ASP A 254 -4.25 27.24 9.56
C ASP A 254 -4.04 26.34 8.33
N LEU A 255 -4.85 25.30 8.16
CA LEU A 255 -4.76 24.43 6.98
C LEU A 255 -5.38 25.09 5.75
N VAL A 256 -6.45 25.89 5.94
CA VAL A 256 -7.03 26.69 4.85
C VAL A 256 -6.02 27.69 4.33
N SER A 257 -5.39 28.47 5.22
CA SER A 257 -4.39 29.46 4.82
C SER A 257 -3.23 28.78 4.09
N LYS A 258 -2.73 27.65 4.60
CA LYS A 258 -1.66 26.89 3.91
C LYS A 258 -2.06 26.38 2.54
N LEU A 259 -3.29 25.86 2.37
CA LEU A 259 -3.77 25.44 1.05
C LEU A 259 -3.83 26.63 0.08
N ILE A 260 -4.38 27.76 0.53
CA ILE A 260 -4.49 28.97 -0.29
C ILE A 260 -3.10 29.50 -0.64
N ASP A 261 -2.20 29.63 0.34
CA ASP A 261 -0.84 30.11 0.16
C ASP A 261 -0.06 29.20 -0.79
N ASN A 262 -0.20 27.88 -0.66
CA ASN A 262 0.44 26.92 -1.56
C ASN A 262 -0.07 27.05 -3.00
N ILE A 263 -1.40 27.16 -3.17
CA ILE A 263 -2.00 27.39 -4.50
C ILE A 263 -1.49 28.70 -5.08
N ILE A 264 -1.48 29.81 -4.31
CA ILE A 264 -1.06 31.12 -4.81
C ILE A 264 0.44 31.13 -5.17
N GLN A 265 1.29 30.59 -4.29
CA GLN A 265 2.75 30.64 -4.46
C GLN A 265 3.25 29.67 -5.54
N LYS A 266 2.57 28.54 -5.73
CA LYS A 266 3.03 27.48 -6.64
C LYS A 266 2.13 27.30 -7.86
N PHE A 267 1.14 28.17 -8.10
CA PHE A 267 0.15 27.97 -9.18
C PHE A 267 0.79 27.65 -10.53
N ASP A 268 1.83 28.41 -10.89
CA ASP A 268 2.52 28.29 -12.18
C ASP A 268 3.45 27.05 -12.24
N ASP A 269 3.93 26.59 -11.09
CA ASP A 269 4.87 25.47 -10.94
C ASP A 269 4.16 24.12 -10.73
N LEU A 270 2.87 24.14 -10.37
CA LEU A 270 2.10 22.92 -10.12
C LEU A 270 1.86 22.17 -11.43
N GLU A 271 2.34 20.92 -11.50
CA GLU A 271 2.12 20.06 -12.65
C GLU A 271 0.60 19.74 -12.76
N ARG A 272 0.03 20.00 -13.94
CA ARG A 272 -1.35 19.64 -14.27
C ARG A 272 -1.45 18.15 -14.57
N ILE A 273 -2.58 17.56 -14.18
CA ILE A 273 -2.94 16.19 -14.58
C ILE A 273 -3.21 16.16 -16.09
N LYS A 274 -2.56 15.25 -16.80
CA LYS A 274 -2.88 14.80 -18.14
C LYS A 274 -3.53 13.42 -18.03
N MET A 275 -4.78 13.33 -18.45
CA MET A 275 -5.47 12.05 -18.54
C MET A 275 -5.08 11.34 -19.84
N HIS A 276 -4.64 10.10 -19.73
CA HIS A 276 -4.32 9.24 -20.88
C HIS A 276 -5.16 7.97 -20.83
N ARG A 277 -5.44 7.41 -22.01
CA ARG A 277 -6.28 6.21 -22.16
C ARG A 277 -5.42 4.96 -22.31
N TYR A 278 -5.80 3.87 -21.67
CA TYR A 278 -5.18 2.56 -21.88
C TYR A 278 -5.55 2.03 -23.27
N TYR A 279 -4.71 2.31 -24.28
CA TYR A 279 -4.91 1.85 -25.66
C TYR A 279 -6.28 2.24 -26.27
N GLU A 280 -6.40 2.12 -27.59
CA GLU A 280 -7.72 2.22 -28.24
C GLU A 280 -8.58 1.01 -27.83
N GLY A 281 -9.68 1.25 -27.12
CA GLY A 281 -10.72 0.24 -26.85
C GLY A 281 -10.99 -0.12 -25.38
N THR A 282 -10.17 0.32 -24.41
CA THR A 282 -10.53 0.17 -22.98
C THR A 282 -11.06 1.49 -22.40
N SER A 283 -12.00 1.37 -21.46
CA SER A 283 -12.55 2.48 -20.66
C SER A 283 -11.69 2.82 -19.44
N LYS A 284 -10.45 2.31 -19.38
CA LYS A 284 -9.50 2.61 -18.31
C LYS A 284 -8.65 3.82 -18.68
N TYR A 285 -8.59 4.79 -17.78
CA TYR A 285 -7.80 6.01 -17.89
C TYR A 285 -6.71 6.02 -16.82
N TYR A 286 -5.58 6.66 -17.10
CA TYR A 286 -4.52 6.92 -16.11
C TYR A 286 -4.15 8.42 -16.12
N CYS A 287 -3.68 8.90 -14.98
CA CYS A 287 -3.25 10.28 -14.78
C CYS A 287 -1.73 10.39 -14.94
N GLU A 288 -1.25 11.39 -15.69
CA GLU A 288 0.16 11.83 -15.79
C GLU A 288 0.29 13.23 -15.18
#